data_AF-A0A939VJ54-F1
#
_entry.id   AF-A0A939VJ54-F1
#
_cell.length_a   1.000
_cell.length_b   1.000
_cell.length_c   1.000
_cell.angle_alpha   90.00
_cell.angle_beta   90.00
_cell.angle_gamma   90.00
#
_symmetry.space_group_name_H-M   'P 1'
#
loop_
_entity.id
_entity.type
_entity.pdbx_description
1 polymer ?
#
loop_
_entity_poly.entity_id
_entity_poly.type
_entity_poly.pdbx_seq_one_letter_code
_entity_poly.pdbx_strand_id
1 'polypeptide(L)'
;MKKLILLIVACICMSFAAMADQLEYMSEEQAKAAVKLLQKQKYVLLYCSNCPEDYNQKVYVKLESVSYRYTDYMDFYEVVVEGIDSNGNKVSETIDLAYAYIMKKKNGYCICEVLKYDCSVVEPQVKWECAKF
;
A
#
# COMPACT_ATOMS: atom_id res chain seq x y z
N MET A 1 16.42 -31.02 27.18
CA MET A 1 17.12 -30.25 26.10
C MET A 1 16.40 -30.32 24.75
N LYS A 2 15.95 -31.49 24.25
CA LYS A 2 15.24 -31.60 22.96
C LYS A 2 13.99 -30.72 22.83
N LYS A 3 13.19 -30.61 23.91
CA LYS A 3 11.97 -29.75 23.95
C LYS A 3 12.27 -28.25 23.90
N LEU A 4 13.43 -27.82 24.41
CA LEU A 4 13.85 -26.41 24.40
C LEU A 4 14.34 -25.99 23.02
N ILE A 5 15.09 -26.86 22.34
CA ILE A 5 15.53 -26.64 20.96
C ILE A 5 14.31 -26.54 20.02
N LEU A 6 13.31 -27.41 20.19
CA LEU A 6 12.08 -27.36 19.40
C LEU A 6 11.33 -26.02 19.59
N LEU A 7 11.32 -25.50 20.82
CA LEU A 7 10.63 -24.25 21.15
C LEU A 7 11.37 -23.04 20.58
N ILE A 8 12.70 -23.04 20.61
CA ILE A 8 13.53 -22.00 19.98
C ILE A 8 13.37 -22.00 18.46
N VAL A 9 13.37 -23.18 17.81
CA VAL A 9 13.15 -23.29 16.37
C VAL A 9 11.75 -22.82 15.99
N ALA A 10 10.72 -23.18 16.76
CA ALA A 10 9.36 -22.70 16.52
C ALA A 10 9.25 -21.17 16.63
N CYS A 11 9.90 -20.55 17.63
CA CYS A 11 9.92 -19.09 17.76
C CYS A 11 10.62 -18.39 16.59
N ILE A 12 11.73 -18.95 16.10
CA ILE A 12 12.48 -18.39 14.95
C ILE A 12 11.66 -18.49 13.66
N CYS A 13 10.91 -19.57 13.45
CA CYS A 13 10.06 -19.72 12.27
C CYS A 13 8.87 -18.73 12.25
N MET A 14 8.37 -18.30 13.41
CA MET A 14 7.27 -17.33 13.50
C MET A 14 7.71 -15.88 13.23
N SER A 15 8.99 -15.53 13.43
CA SER A 15 9.48 -14.16 13.20
C SER A 15 9.60 -13.75 11.72
N PHE A 16 9.56 -14.69 10.77
CA PHE A 16 9.69 -14.38 9.34
C PHE A 16 8.36 -14.11 8.63
N ALA A 17 7.22 -14.22 9.33
CA ALA A 17 5.88 -14.07 8.74
C ALA A 17 5.27 -12.67 8.92
N ALA A 18 5.94 -11.74 9.61
CA ALA A 18 5.39 -10.41 9.93
C ALA A 18 5.85 -9.33 8.93
N MET A 19 5.67 -9.56 7.62
CA MET A 19 5.82 -8.53 6.58
C MET A 19 4.46 -8.07 6.08
N ALA A 20 3.60 -7.63 7.00
CA ALA A 20 2.26 -7.15 6.68
C ALA A 20 2.15 -5.64 6.92
N ASP A 21 1.48 -4.97 5.98
CA ASP A 21 0.87 -3.65 6.03
C ASP A 21 1.59 -2.61 6.90
N GLN A 22 2.73 -2.12 6.42
CA GLN A 22 3.48 -1.14 7.21
C GLN A 22 2.74 0.20 7.33
N LEU A 23 1.86 0.54 6.38
CA LEU A 23 1.16 1.82 6.33
C LEU A 23 -0.27 1.73 5.76
N GLU A 24 -1.01 0.64 6.02
CA GLU A 24 -2.47 0.63 5.80
C GLU A 24 -3.21 1.33 6.94
N TYR A 25 -2.80 1.04 8.19
CA TYR A 25 -3.23 1.76 9.38
C TYR A 25 -2.21 2.82 9.77
N MET A 26 -2.64 4.07 9.79
CA MET A 26 -1.76 5.22 10.00
C MET A 26 -2.39 6.26 10.92
N SER A 27 -1.58 7.21 11.40
CA SER A 27 -2.11 8.36 12.14
C SER A 27 -3.00 9.24 11.26
N GLU A 28 -3.91 9.99 11.87
CA GLU A 28 -4.79 10.91 11.13
C GLU A 28 -4.00 11.89 10.24
N GLU A 29 -2.87 12.38 10.73
CA GLU A 29 -2.02 13.33 9.99
C GLU A 29 -1.36 12.69 8.77
N GLN A 30 -0.95 11.42 8.87
CA GLN A 30 -0.47 10.65 7.72
C GLN A 30 -1.59 10.45 6.69
N ALA A 31 -2.78 10.08 7.16
CA ALA A 31 -3.94 9.89 6.28
C ALA A 31 -4.32 11.19 5.56
N LYS A 32 -4.41 12.32 6.27
CA LYS A 32 -4.65 13.65 5.69
C LYS A 32 -3.60 14.02 4.64
N ALA A 33 -2.32 13.78 4.92
CA ALA A 33 -1.24 14.06 3.99
C ALA A 33 -1.35 13.21 2.72
N ALA A 34 -1.66 11.92 2.86
CA ALA A 34 -1.87 11.00 1.75
C ALA A 34 -3.08 11.40 0.89
N VAL A 35 -4.24 11.70 1.50
CA VAL A 35 -5.42 12.19 0.79
C VAL A 35 -5.09 13.47 0.00
N LYS A 36 -4.43 14.45 0.63
CA LYS A 36 -4.04 15.71 -0.02
C LYS A 36 -3.09 15.51 -1.20
N LEU A 37 -2.24 14.48 -1.16
CA LEU A 37 -1.36 14.12 -2.27
C LEU A 37 -2.14 13.46 -3.40
N LEU A 38 -2.99 12.48 -3.06
CA LEU A 38 -3.77 11.65 -3.99
C LEU A 38 -4.87 12.41 -4.72
N GLN A 39 -5.52 13.39 -4.06
CA GLN A 39 -6.51 14.27 -4.70
C GLN A 39 -5.95 15.10 -5.86
N LYS A 40 -4.62 15.22 -5.97
CA LYS A 40 -3.94 15.88 -7.11
C LYS A 40 -3.57 14.91 -8.23
N GLN A 41 -3.77 13.62 -8.02
CA GLN A 41 -3.44 12.58 -8.97
C GLN A 41 -4.70 12.16 -9.72
N LYS A 42 -4.51 11.79 -11.00
CA LYS A 42 -5.59 11.18 -11.80
C LYS A 42 -5.63 9.67 -11.64
N TYR A 43 -4.48 9.06 -11.30
CA TYR A 43 -4.31 7.63 -11.24
C TYR A 43 -3.46 7.25 -10.03
N VAL A 44 -3.73 6.07 -9.47
CA VAL A 44 -2.88 5.38 -8.50
C VAL A 44 -2.65 3.95 -8.98
N LEU A 45 -1.47 3.41 -8.70
CA LEU A 45 -1.15 2.01 -8.91
C LEU A 45 -1.05 1.34 -7.54
N LEU A 46 -1.83 0.29 -7.33
CA LEU A 46 -1.72 -0.61 -6.18
C LEU A 46 -0.91 -1.83 -6.62
N TYR A 47 0.23 -2.06 -5.98
CA TYR A 47 1.16 -3.11 -6.36
C TYR A 47 2.10 -3.43 -5.20
N CYS A 48 2.05 -4.67 -4.72
CA CYS A 48 3.03 -5.16 -3.77
C CYS A 48 4.21 -5.79 -4.51
N SER A 49 5.33 -5.07 -4.63
CA SER A 49 6.53 -5.54 -5.36
C SER A 49 7.17 -6.79 -4.75
N ASN A 50 6.97 -7.00 -3.45
CA ASN A 50 7.64 -8.03 -2.67
C ASN A 50 6.69 -9.15 -2.21
N CYS A 51 5.44 -9.11 -2.64
CA CYS A 51 4.46 -10.16 -2.34
C CYS A 51 4.65 -11.37 -3.28
N PRO A 52 4.18 -12.57 -2.88
CA PRO A 52 4.14 -13.73 -3.77
C PRO A 52 3.39 -13.43 -5.07
N GLU A 53 3.66 -14.22 -6.12
CA GLU A 53 3.14 -14.00 -7.47
C GLU A 53 1.62 -13.85 -7.55
N ASP A 54 0.88 -14.58 -6.72
CA ASP A 54 -0.58 -14.48 -6.68
C ASP A 54 -1.09 -13.11 -6.18
N TYR A 55 -0.26 -12.38 -5.42
CA TYR A 55 -0.58 -11.12 -4.73
C TYR A 55 0.17 -9.90 -5.28
N ASN A 56 1.10 -10.07 -6.22
CA ASN A 56 1.86 -8.97 -6.83
C ASN A 56 1.18 -8.40 -8.10
N GLN A 57 -0.13 -8.50 -8.22
CA GLN A 57 -0.83 -7.99 -9.39
C GLN A 57 -0.85 -6.46 -9.39
N LYS A 58 -0.56 -5.85 -10.55
CA LYS A 58 -0.64 -4.39 -10.73
C LYS A 58 -2.09 -3.98 -10.96
N VAL A 59 -2.67 -3.26 -10.01
CA VAL A 59 -4.02 -2.70 -10.14
C VAL A 59 -3.91 -1.19 -10.37
N TYR A 60 -4.25 -0.76 -11.58
CA TYR A 60 -4.30 0.66 -11.91
C TYR A 60 -5.70 1.20 -11.69
N VAL A 61 -5.84 2.24 -10.88
CA VAL A 61 -7.13 2.86 -10.56
C VAL A 61 -7.13 4.30 -11.06
N LYS A 62 -8.13 4.66 -11.86
CA LYS A 62 -8.47 6.05 -12.20
C LYS A 62 -9.30 6.62 -11.07
N LEU A 63 -8.73 7.55 -10.32
CA LEU A 63 -9.33 8.11 -9.12
C LEU A 63 -10.55 8.98 -9.45
N GLU A 64 -11.66 8.69 -8.80
CA GLU A 64 -12.87 9.52 -8.77
C GLU A 64 -13.03 10.22 -7.42
N SER A 65 -12.71 9.52 -6.32
CA SER A 65 -12.76 10.05 -4.97
C SER A 65 -11.59 9.51 -4.13
N VAL A 66 -11.15 10.31 -3.15
CA VAL A 66 -10.13 9.91 -2.17
C VAL A 66 -10.53 10.51 -0.83
N SER A 67 -10.61 9.65 0.18
CA SER A 67 -11.00 10.02 1.54
C SER A 67 -10.14 9.28 2.57
N TYR A 68 -10.32 9.62 3.84
CA TYR A 68 -9.79 8.83 4.94
C TYR A 68 -10.89 8.63 5.98
N ARG A 69 -10.83 7.52 6.72
CA ARG A 69 -11.76 7.24 7.82
C ARG A 69 -11.04 6.63 9.01
N TYR A 70 -11.61 6.86 10.19
CA TYR A 70 -11.18 6.21 11.42
C TYR A 70 -11.56 4.72 11.35
N THR A 71 -10.68 3.83 11.81
CA THR A 71 -10.83 2.37 11.64
C THR A 71 -11.64 1.71 12.76
N ASP A 72 -12.18 2.49 13.69
CA ASP A 72 -12.78 2.01 14.95
C ASP A 72 -11.82 1.18 15.83
N TYR A 73 -10.51 1.25 15.53
CA TYR A 73 -9.47 0.54 16.25
C TYR A 73 -8.33 1.48 16.68
N MET A 74 -8.17 1.60 18.00
CA MET A 74 -7.21 2.50 18.64
C MET A 74 -7.35 3.96 18.19
N ASP A 75 -6.35 4.52 17.50
CA ASP A 75 -6.37 5.88 16.94
C ASP A 75 -5.90 5.84 15.47
N PHE A 76 -6.21 4.73 14.78
CA PHE A 76 -5.78 4.50 13.40
C PHE A 76 -6.80 4.98 12.38
N TYR A 77 -6.26 5.41 11.26
CA TYR A 77 -6.98 5.84 10.09
C TYR A 77 -6.49 5.07 8.88
N GLU A 78 -7.36 4.94 7.90
CA GLU A 78 -7.05 4.34 6.61
C GLU A 78 -7.45 5.30 5.49
N VAL A 79 -6.76 5.19 4.36
CA VAL A 79 -7.07 5.97 3.15
C VAL A 79 -7.89 5.10 2.22
N VAL A 80 -9.03 5.63 1.78
CA VAL A 80 -9.94 4.96 0.84
C VAL A 80 -9.85 5.66 -0.51
N VAL A 81 -9.63 4.88 -1.56
CA VAL A 81 -9.67 5.33 -2.95
C VAL A 81 -10.86 4.72 -3.67
N GLU A 82 -11.63 5.55 -4.36
CA GLU A 82 -12.73 5.11 -5.20
C GLU A 82 -12.45 5.49 -6.64
N GLY A 83 -12.83 4.63 -7.57
CA GLY A 83 -12.67 4.92 -8.98
C GLY A 83 -12.93 3.74 -9.90
N ILE A 84 -12.24 3.75 -11.04
CA ILE A 84 -12.39 2.75 -12.09
C ILE A 84 -11.05 2.03 -12.31
N ASP A 85 -11.06 0.69 -12.24
CA ASP A 85 -9.88 -0.13 -12.53
C ASP A 85 -9.60 -0.24 -14.05
N SER A 86 -8.51 -0.91 -14.42
CA SER A 86 -8.15 -1.14 -15.83
C SER A 86 -9.10 -2.07 -16.60
N ASN A 87 -10.02 -2.74 -15.91
CA ASN A 87 -11.05 -3.60 -16.51
C ASN A 87 -12.38 -2.87 -16.67
N GLY A 88 -12.48 -1.60 -16.23
CA GLY A 88 -13.71 -0.80 -16.26
C GLY A 88 -14.63 -1.04 -15.06
N ASN A 89 -14.19 -1.76 -14.03
CA ASN A 89 -14.98 -2.00 -12.83
C ASN A 89 -14.87 -0.82 -11.86
N LYS A 90 -15.97 -0.52 -11.17
CA LYS A 90 -15.92 0.38 -10.00
C LYS A 90 -15.22 -0.33 -8.85
N VAL A 91 -14.27 0.35 -8.24
CA VAL A 91 -13.51 -0.13 -7.08
C VAL A 91 -13.58 0.89 -5.96
N SER A 92 -13.51 0.38 -4.73
CA SER A 92 -13.46 1.16 -3.49
C SER A 92 -12.54 0.42 -2.53
N GLU A 93 -11.27 0.79 -2.52
CA GLU A 93 -10.22 0.05 -1.82
C GLU A 93 -9.60 0.89 -0.70
N THR A 94 -9.28 0.26 0.42
CA THR A 94 -8.29 0.79 1.35
C THR A 94 -6.92 0.57 0.74
N ILE A 95 -5.97 1.48 1.01
CA ILE A 95 -4.62 1.37 0.45
C ILE A 95 -3.57 1.36 1.54
N ASP A 96 -2.60 0.46 1.40
CA ASP A 96 -1.31 0.59 2.07
C ASP A 96 -0.45 1.59 1.31
N LEU A 97 -0.01 2.67 1.97
CA LEU A 97 0.86 3.67 1.34
C LEU A 97 2.19 3.07 0.87
N ALA A 98 2.64 1.98 1.49
CA ALA A 98 3.83 1.23 1.11
C ALA A 98 3.65 0.45 -0.20
N TYR A 99 2.43 0.18 -0.64
CA TYR A 99 2.15 -0.54 -1.89
C TYR A 99 1.35 0.30 -2.89
N ALA A 100 1.25 1.60 -2.65
CA ALA A 100 0.58 2.54 -3.52
C ALA A 100 1.58 3.49 -4.20
N TYR A 101 1.45 3.64 -5.50
CA TYR A 101 2.36 4.41 -6.35
C TYR A 101 1.63 5.50 -7.11
N ILE A 102 2.24 6.69 -7.18
CA ILE A 102 1.76 7.80 -8.00
C ILE A 102 2.65 7.98 -9.23
N MET A 103 2.03 8.34 -10.35
CA MET A 103 2.75 8.58 -11.59
C MET A 103 3.49 9.91 -11.54
N LYS A 104 4.82 9.87 -11.71
CA LYS A 104 5.62 11.07 -12.03
C LYS A 104 6.40 10.81 -13.30
N LYS A 105 6.11 11.57 -14.35
CA LYS A 105 6.66 11.37 -15.71
C LYS A 105 6.30 9.98 -16.26
N LYS A 106 7.25 9.06 -16.36
CA LYS A 106 7.07 7.70 -16.91
C LYS A 106 7.25 6.58 -15.87
N ASN A 107 7.41 6.95 -14.59
CA ASN A 107 7.64 6.00 -13.50
C ASN A 107 6.58 6.18 -12.39
N GLY A 108 6.28 5.10 -11.68
CA GLY A 108 5.56 5.11 -10.42
C GLY A 108 6.52 5.34 -9.27
N TYR A 109 6.11 6.17 -8.31
CA TYR A 109 6.86 6.46 -7.09
C TYR A 109 6.01 6.08 -5.88
N CYS A 110 6.56 5.33 -4.93
CA CYS A 110 5.83 4.95 -3.72
C CYS A 110 5.34 6.21 -2.99
N ILE A 111 4.08 6.22 -2.57
CA ILE A 111 3.50 7.34 -1.82
C ILE A 111 4.25 7.54 -0.52
N CYS A 112 4.56 6.44 0.15
CA CYS A 112 5.31 6.34 1.37
C CYS A 112 6.65 7.12 1.32
N GLU A 113 7.45 6.90 0.27
CA GLU A 113 8.70 7.60 -0.04
C GLU A 113 8.46 9.09 -0.34
N VAL A 114 7.42 9.39 -1.13
CA VAL A 114 7.10 10.77 -1.51
C VAL A 114 6.73 11.61 -0.28
N LEU A 115 6.07 11.00 0.71
CA LEU A 115 5.70 11.63 1.98
C LEU A 115 6.81 11.56 3.03
N LYS A 116 7.93 10.89 2.72
CA LYS A 116 9.10 10.71 3.61
C LYS A 116 8.75 9.93 4.89
N TYR A 117 7.90 8.93 4.79
CA TYR A 117 7.66 7.98 5.88
C TYR A 117 8.70 6.86 5.86
N ASP A 118 8.79 6.09 6.95
CA ASP A 118 9.64 4.90 6.98
C ASP A 118 8.95 3.75 6.25
N CYS A 119 9.61 3.25 5.22
CA CYS A 119 9.09 2.29 4.25
C CYS A 119 10.19 1.29 3.85
N SER A 120 11.06 0.96 4.79
CA SER A 120 12.36 0.29 4.58
C SER A 120 12.33 -1.05 3.82
N VAL A 121 11.15 -1.58 3.52
CA VAL A 121 10.94 -2.87 2.83
C VAL A 121 10.27 -2.75 1.45
N VAL A 122 10.16 -1.55 0.88
CA VAL A 122 9.40 -1.31 -0.36
C VAL A 122 10.30 -0.94 -1.53
N GLU A 123 9.95 -1.38 -2.74
CA GLU A 123 10.56 -0.89 -3.97
C GLU A 123 10.15 0.59 -4.23
N PRO A 124 11.08 1.56 -4.19
CA PRO A 124 10.73 2.98 -4.16
C PRO A 124 10.18 3.49 -5.49
N GLN A 125 10.51 2.80 -6.59
CA GLN A 125 10.10 3.16 -7.94
C GLN A 125 9.77 1.93 -8.76
N VAL A 126 8.68 2.01 -9.51
CA VAL A 126 8.28 0.95 -10.44
C VAL A 126 8.08 1.53 -11.83
N LYS A 127 8.31 0.71 -12.85
CA LYS A 127 7.98 1.09 -14.23
C LYS A 127 6.46 1.23 -14.36
N TRP A 128 6.00 2.41 -14.75
CA TRP A 128 4.59 2.66 -15.00
C TRP A 128 4.24 2.18 -16.41
N GLU A 129 3.40 1.16 -16.52
CA GLU A 129 2.87 0.73 -17.80
C GLU A 129 1.60 1.54 -18.09
N CYS A 130 1.40 1.92 -19.35
CA CYS A 130 0.23 2.71 -19.72
C CYS A 130 -1.02 1.84 -19.58
N ALA A 131 -1.70 1.93 -18.44
CA ALA A 131 -3.00 1.33 -18.26
C ALA A 131 -4.00 1.94 -19.25
N LYS A 132 -4.70 1.07 -19.97
CA LYS A 132 -5.82 1.45 -20.84
C LYS A 132 -7.04 1.59 -19.94
N PHE A 133 -7.48 2.81 -19.72
CA PHE A 133 -8.71 3.16 -19.00
C PHE A 133 -9.76 3.65 -19.98
#